data_AF-T0RNH7-F1
#
_entry.id   AF-T0RNH7-F1
#
_cell.length_a   1.000
_cell.length_b   1.000
_cell.length_c   1.000
_cell.angle_alpha   90.00
_cell.angle_beta   90.00
_cell.angle_gamma   90.00
#
_symmetry.space_group_name_H-M   'P 1'
#
loop_
_entity.id
_entity.type
_entity.pdbx_description
1 polymer ?
#
loop_
_entity_poly.entity_id
_entity_poly.type
_entity_poly.pdbx_seq_one_letter_code
_entity_poly.pdbx_strand_id
1 'polypeptide(L)'
;MDKSLEKVMNNIDSTRSNFFPNAKPSTKNTGRANQVNLKSNSYEKQKYIDSYTKRDAKVEIPEAVRDFSKIKKVADAAEVDNTQKIAALKKQIADGTYKVDYDALADKILGEEFSV
;
A
#
# COMPACT_ATOMS: atom_id res chain seq x y z
N MET A 1 -13.49 -6.57 -61.28
CA MET A 1 -14.28 -6.28 -60.09
C MET A 1 -14.10 -7.45 -59.14
N ASP A 2 -13.20 -7.37 -58.16
CA ASP A 2 -13.63 -7.44 -56.77
C ASP A 2 -12.49 -7.11 -55.81
N LYS A 3 -12.76 -6.13 -54.95
CA LYS A 3 -11.97 -5.79 -53.77
C LYS A 3 -12.44 -6.70 -52.64
N SER A 4 -11.61 -7.63 -52.22
CA SER A 4 -11.70 -8.25 -50.89
C SER A 4 -10.34 -8.06 -50.22
N LEU A 5 -10.16 -6.89 -49.60
CA LEU A 5 -10.31 -6.68 -48.15
C LEU A 5 -9.03 -7.09 -47.40
N GLU A 6 -8.23 -6.05 -47.16
CA GLU A 6 -7.42 -5.82 -45.97
C GLU A 6 -7.11 -7.03 -45.09
N LYS A 7 -5.92 -7.61 -45.31
CA LYS A 7 -5.24 -8.36 -44.27
C LYS A 7 -4.70 -7.38 -43.24
N VAL A 8 -5.56 -6.98 -42.30
CA VAL A 8 -5.14 -6.31 -41.06
C VAL A 8 -4.14 -7.23 -40.36
N MET A 9 -2.90 -6.76 -40.24
CA MET A 9 -1.83 -7.37 -39.45
C MET A 9 -2.17 -7.26 -37.96
N ASN A 10 -3.11 -8.07 -37.48
CA ASN A 10 -3.28 -8.32 -36.06
C ASN A 10 -2.40 -9.52 -35.68
N ASN A 11 -1.10 -9.28 -35.60
CA ASN A 11 -0.11 -10.22 -35.08
C ASN A 11 -0.08 -10.16 -33.54
N ILE A 12 -1.24 -10.27 -32.91
CA ILE A 12 -1.37 -10.39 -31.45
C ILE A 12 -1.94 -11.78 -31.17
N ASP A 13 -1.15 -12.82 -31.42
CA ASP A 13 -1.45 -14.10 -30.77
C ASP A 13 -0.17 -14.89 -30.46
N SER A 14 -0.19 -15.47 -29.25
CA SER A 14 0.69 -16.53 -28.76
C SER A 14 2.06 -16.20 -28.13
N THR A 15 2.09 -15.23 -27.22
CA THR A 15 3.10 -15.19 -26.12
C THR A 15 2.50 -14.83 -24.76
N ARG A 16 1.28 -15.32 -24.43
CA ARG A 16 0.76 -15.20 -23.05
C ARG A 16 1.60 -16.08 -22.13
N SER A 17 2.45 -15.45 -21.32
CA SER A 17 3.34 -16.10 -20.37
C SER A 17 2.56 -16.73 -19.22
N ASN A 18 3.12 -17.77 -18.60
CA ASN A 18 2.59 -18.43 -17.40
C ASN A 18 2.60 -17.53 -16.14
N PHE A 19 2.79 -16.22 -16.31
CA PHE A 19 2.94 -15.24 -15.24
C PHE A 19 1.60 -14.77 -14.66
N PHE A 20 0.49 -14.96 -15.37
CA PHE A 20 -0.82 -14.49 -14.93
C PHE A 20 -1.70 -15.62 -14.38
N PRO A 21 -2.20 -15.50 -13.13
CA PRO A 21 -3.15 -16.46 -12.57
C PRO A 21 -4.47 -16.36 -13.35
N ASN A 22 -4.94 -17.49 -13.91
CA ASN A 22 -6.10 -17.69 -14.81
C ASN A 22 -5.82 -17.74 -16.33
N ALA A 23 -4.58 -17.65 -16.79
CA ALA A 23 -4.28 -18.00 -18.18
C ALA A 23 -4.23 -19.53 -18.36
N LYS A 24 -5.12 -20.11 -19.19
CA LYS A 24 -5.05 -21.52 -19.57
C LYS A 24 -3.92 -21.70 -20.61
N PRO A 25 -2.80 -22.39 -20.30
CA PRO A 25 -1.72 -22.54 -21.26
C PRO A 25 -2.14 -23.50 -22.38
N SER A 26 -1.79 -23.16 -23.63
CA SER A 26 -1.95 -24.04 -24.80
C SER A 26 -1.00 -25.23 -24.66
N THR A 27 -1.56 -26.42 -24.42
CA THR A 27 -0.83 -27.67 -24.22
C THR A 27 -0.30 -28.21 -25.55
N LYS A 28 0.74 -27.57 -26.10
CA LYS A 28 1.64 -28.19 -27.09
C LYS A 28 3.06 -28.01 -26.59
N ASN A 29 3.56 -29.02 -25.87
CA ASN A 29 4.95 -29.40 -25.60
C ASN A 29 5.09 -30.05 -24.21
N THR A 30 4.57 -31.28 -24.06
CA THR A 30 4.68 -32.10 -22.84
C THR A 30 6.07 -32.74 -22.62
N GLY A 31 7.12 -32.28 -23.30
CA GLY A 31 8.48 -32.84 -23.17
C GLY A 31 9.43 -32.10 -22.22
N ARG A 32 9.11 -30.86 -21.82
CA ARG A 32 10.03 -30.01 -21.03
C ARG A 32 9.61 -29.75 -19.58
N ALA A 33 8.40 -30.14 -19.19
CA ALA A 33 7.94 -29.98 -17.80
C ALA A 33 8.59 -30.98 -16.83
N ASN A 34 9.07 -32.13 -17.32
CA ASN A 34 9.78 -33.14 -16.52
C ASN A 34 11.25 -32.79 -16.22
N GLN A 35 11.78 -31.68 -16.74
CA GLN A 35 13.17 -31.25 -16.53
C GLN A 35 13.30 -30.02 -15.61
N VAL A 36 12.19 -29.47 -15.11
CA VAL A 36 12.28 -28.45 -14.07
C VAL A 36 12.28 -29.19 -12.74
N ASN A 37 13.48 -29.44 -12.21
CA ASN A 37 13.65 -29.82 -10.81
C ASN A 37 13.04 -28.71 -9.95
N LEU A 38 11.77 -28.86 -9.60
CA LEU A 38 11.09 -28.06 -8.60
C LEU A 38 11.88 -28.27 -7.32
N LYS A 39 12.78 -27.33 -7.01
CA LYS A 39 13.51 -27.34 -5.74
C LYS A 39 12.47 -27.22 -4.65
N SER A 40 12.10 -28.35 -4.05
CA SER A 40 11.23 -28.34 -2.87
C SER A 40 11.93 -27.51 -1.80
N ASN A 41 11.16 -26.77 -1.01
CA ASN A 41 11.73 -26.14 0.17
C ASN A 41 12.24 -27.27 1.08
N SER A 42 13.56 -27.43 1.15
CA SER A 42 14.15 -28.39 2.06
C SER A 42 13.88 -27.94 3.49
N TYR A 43 13.65 -28.92 4.37
CA TYR A 43 13.47 -28.67 5.81
C TYR A 43 14.65 -27.89 6.41
N GLU A 44 15.86 -28.15 5.92
CA GLU A 44 17.07 -27.43 6.30
C GLU A 44 17.02 -25.94 5.91
N LYS A 45 16.51 -25.63 4.71
CA LYS A 45 16.35 -24.24 4.25
C LYS A 45 15.29 -23.51 5.07
N GLN A 46 14.20 -24.19 5.44
CA GLN A 46 13.18 -23.62 6.33
C GLN A 46 13.77 -23.30 7.70
N LYS A 47 14.51 -24.25 8.32
CA LYS A 47 15.21 -24.01 9.58
C LYS A 47 16.20 -22.85 9.51
N TYR A 48 16.95 -22.75 8.41
CA TYR A 48 17.88 -21.66 8.19
C TYR A 48 17.15 -20.31 8.15
N ILE A 49 16.08 -20.19 7.36
CA ILE A 49 15.26 -18.98 7.27
C ILE A 49 14.70 -18.63 8.65
N ASP A 50 14.09 -19.58 9.36
CA ASP A 50 13.52 -19.34 10.68
C ASP A 50 14.57 -18.85 11.69
N SER A 51 15.78 -19.43 11.66
CA SER A 51 16.88 -18.99 12.52
C SER A 51 17.42 -17.61 12.16
N TYR A 52 17.44 -17.29 10.86
CA TYR A 52 17.92 -16.02 10.35
C TYR A 52 16.91 -14.90 10.66
N THR A 53 15.63 -15.12 10.36
CA THR A 53 14.53 -14.20 10.66
C THR A 53 14.39 -13.95 12.16
N LYS A 54 14.58 -14.96 13.02
CA LYS A 54 14.56 -14.76 14.49
C LYS A 54 15.71 -13.90 15.00
N ARG A 55 16.89 -13.98 14.40
CA ARG A 55 18.04 -13.13 14.75
C ARG A 55 17.80 -11.70 14.32
N ASP A 56 17.34 -11.49 13.09
CA ASP A 56 17.07 -10.16 12.55
C ASP A 56 15.84 -9.50 13.21
N ALA A 57 14.85 -10.28 13.63
CA ALA A 57 13.66 -9.79 14.34
C ALA A 57 13.92 -9.49 15.82
N LYS A 58 15.00 -10.01 16.41
CA LYS A 58 15.34 -9.77 17.82
C LYS A 58 16.24 -8.54 17.94
N VAL A 59 15.68 -7.38 17.63
CA VAL A 59 16.30 -6.10 18.00
C VAL A 59 15.98 -5.86 19.47
N GLU A 60 17.00 -5.91 20.32
CA GLU A 60 16.88 -5.62 21.74
C GLU A 60 16.69 -4.12 21.93
N ILE A 61 15.43 -3.70 22.00
CA ILE A 61 15.08 -2.29 22.28
C ILE A 61 15.30 -2.04 23.77
N PRO A 62 16.21 -1.12 24.15
CA PRO A 62 16.40 -0.75 25.56
C PRO A 62 15.09 -0.26 26.19
N GLU A 63 14.88 -0.58 27.47
CA GLU A 63 13.64 -0.27 28.19
C GLU A 63 13.30 1.24 28.13
N ALA A 64 14.30 2.11 28.33
CA ALA A 64 14.14 3.56 28.24
C ALA A 64 13.58 4.04 26.88
N VAL A 65 13.96 3.40 25.78
CA VAL A 65 13.48 3.74 24.43
C VAL A 65 12.02 3.28 24.24
N ARG A 66 11.68 2.12 24.81
CA ARG A 66 10.31 1.59 24.79
C ARG A 66 9.37 2.48 25.59
N ASP A 67 9.82 2.96 26.75
CA ASP A 67 9.03 3.83 27.61
C ASP A 67 8.87 5.22 27.01
N PHE A 68 9.94 5.80 26.46
CA PHE A 68 9.84 7.04 25.69
C PHE A 68 8.84 6.93 24.53
N SER A 69 8.85 5.81 23.79
CA SER A 69 7.91 5.59 22.69
C SER A 69 6.45 5.49 23.16
N LYS A 70 6.19 4.87 24.31
CA LYS A 70 4.85 4.81 24.90
C LYS A 70 4.39 6.18 25.37
N ILE A 71 5.25 6.91 26.08
CA ILE A 71 4.97 8.26 26.58
C ILE A 71 4.67 9.19 25.40
N LYS A 72 5.49 9.17 24.35
CA LYS A 72 5.27 9.96 23.14
C LYS A 72 3.93 9.66 22.50
N LYS A 73 3.58 8.38 22.32
CA LYS A 73 2.27 8.00 21.77
C LYS A 73 1.10 8.50 22.61
N VAL A 74 1.22 8.45 23.94
CA VAL A 74 0.19 8.95 24.86
C VAL A 74 0.12 10.47 24.83
N ALA A 75 1.26 11.17 24.76
CA ALA A 75 1.33 12.62 24.65
C ALA A 75 0.79 13.13 23.31
N ASP A 76 1.12 12.46 22.21
CA ASP A 76 0.61 12.76 20.88
C ASP A 76 -0.89 12.43 20.74
N ALA A 77 -1.39 11.44 21.50
CA ALA A 77 -2.81 11.08 21.58
C ALA A 77 -3.60 11.87 22.62
N ALA A 78 -2.93 12.68 23.44
CA ALA A 78 -3.61 13.52 24.41
C ALA A 78 -4.38 14.59 23.65
N GLU A 79 -5.67 14.73 23.98
CA GLU A 79 -6.55 15.72 23.39
C GLU A 79 -5.99 17.12 23.67
N VAL A 80 -5.51 17.80 22.62
CA VAL A 80 -5.01 19.16 22.74
C VAL A 80 -6.14 20.03 23.24
N ASP A 81 -5.98 20.66 24.41
CA ASP A 81 -6.98 21.58 24.95
C ASP A 81 -7.17 22.76 24.00
N ASN A 82 -8.24 22.68 23.20
CA ASN A 82 -8.59 23.68 22.20
C ASN A 82 -9.57 24.73 22.76
N THR A 83 -9.88 24.70 24.07
CA THR A 83 -10.88 25.58 24.69
C THR A 83 -10.58 27.05 24.45
N GLN A 84 -9.32 27.46 24.61
CA GLN A 84 -8.90 28.85 24.39
C GLN A 84 -9.00 29.26 22.91
N LYS A 85 -8.62 28.37 21.98
CA LYS A 85 -8.71 28.62 20.53
C LYS A 85 -10.17 28.77 20.09
N ILE A 86 -11.06 27.91 20.60
CA ILE A 86 -12.50 27.97 20.31
C ILE A 86 -13.10 29.28 20.84
N ALA A 87 -12.71 29.72 22.04
CA ALA A 87 -13.18 30.99 22.60
C ALA A 87 -12.73 32.20 21.75
N ALA A 88 -11.47 32.20 21.30
CA ALA A 88 -10.94 33.25 20.43
C ALA A 88 -11.67 33.29 19.08
N LEU A 89 -11.90 32.13 18.45
CA LEU A 89 -12.64 32.02 17.20
C LEU A 89 -14.09 32.48 17.35
N LYS A 90 -14.78 32.06 18.41
CA LYS A 90 -16.15 32.51 18.70
C LYS A 90 -16.24 34.03 18.81
N LYS A 91 -15.26 34.66 19.47
CA LYS A 91 -15.19 36.11 19.57
C LYS A 91 -15.00 36.77 18.20
N GLN A 92 -14.06 36.28 17.38
CA GLN A 92 -13.83 36.82 16.03
C GLN A 92 -15.05 36.71 15.11
N ILE A 93 -15.81 35.62 15.24
CA ILE A 93 -17.07 35.43 14.51
C ILE A 93 -18.13 36.44 15.00
N ALA A 94 -18.28 36.61 16.32
CA ALA A 94 -19.22 37.57 16.89
C ALA A 94 -18.88 39.02 16.51
N ASP A 95 -17.59 39.35 16.47
CA ASP A 95 -17.08 40.67 16.08
C ASP A 95 -17.12 40.89 14.55
N GLY A 96 -17.51 39.88 13.76
CA GLY A 96 -17.58 39.94 12.29
C GLY A 96 -16.23 40.04 11.57
N THR A 97 -15.13 39.79 12.29
CA THR A 97 -13.75 39.89 11.76
C THR A 97 -13.22 38.56 11.24
N TYR A 98 -13.94 37.46 11.49
CA TYR A 98 -13.58 36.14 10.99
C TYR A 98 -13.75 36.06 9.46
N LYS A 99 -12.64 35.85 8.75
CA LYS A 99 -12.63 35.63 7.31
C LYS A 99 -12.58 34.13 7.04
N VAL A 100 -13.58 33.64 6.31
CA VAL A 100 -13.60 32.25 5.85
C VAL A 100 -12.55 32.07 4.78
N ASP A 101 -11.66 31.12 4.98
CA ASP A 101 -10.73 30.65 3.95
C ASP A 101 -11.43 29.59 3.11
N TYR A 102 -11.73 29.94 1.85
CA TYR A 102 -12.47 29.09 0.93
C TYR A 102 -11.62 27.95 0.37
N ASP A 103 -10.30 28.16 0.23
CA ASP A 103 -9.39 27.14 -0.27
C ASP A 103 -9.23 26.05 0.79
N ALA A 104 -8.99 26.45 2.04
CA ALA A 104 -8.94 25.51 3.17
C ALA A 104 -10.27 24.76 3.39
N LEU A 105 -11.40 25.42 3.12
CA LEU A 105 -12.71 24.78 3.17
C LEU A 105 -12.88 23.74 2.05
N ALA A 106 -12.47 24.07 0.83
CA ALA A 106 -12.52 23.15 -0.31
C ALA A 106 -11.63 21.93 -0.09
N ASP A 107 -10.39 22.15 0.37
CA ASP A 107 -9.45 21.07 0.70
C ASP A 107 -9.99 20.15 1.78
N LYS A 108 -10.67 20.70 2.79
CA LYS A 108 -11.30 19.91 3.85
C LYS A 108 -12.47 19.08 3.33
N ILE A 109 -13.34 19.65 2.50
CA ILE A 109 -14.47 18.93 1.88
C ILE A 109 -13.92 17.80 1.00
N LEU A 110 -12.89 18.09 0.20
CA LEU A 110 -12.25 17.11 -0.67
C LEU A 110 -11.60 15.99 0.15
N GLY A 111 -10.88 16.32 1.23
CA GLY A 111 -10.24 15.32 2.10
C GLY A 111 -11.22 14.47 2.91
N GLU A 112 -12.40 15.00 3.27
CA GLU A 112 -13.45 14.24 3.94
C GLU A 112 -14.20 13.28 3.00
N GLU A 113 -14.53 13.72 1.77
CA GLU A 113 -15.22 12.85 0.79
C GLU A 113 -14.27 11.86 0.09
N PHE A 114 -13.06 12.30 -0.22
CA PHE A 114 -12.06 11.52 -0.92
C PHE A 114 -10.91 11.36 0.04
N SER A 115 -10.93 10.27 0.82
CA SER A 115 -9.87 9.93 1.78
C SER A 115 -8.53 9.68 1.07
N VAL A 116 -7.87 10.76 0.65
CA VAL A 116 -6.51 10.79 0.11
C VAL A 116 -5.52 10.87 1.27
#